data_AF-A0A239H2A0-F1
#
_entry.id   AF-A0A239H2A0-F1
#
_cell.length_a   1.000
_cell.length_b   1.000
_cell.length_c   1.000
_cell.angle_alpha   90.00
_cell.angle_beta   90.00
_cell.angle_gamma   90.00
#
_symmetry.space_group_name_H-M   'P 1'
#
loop_
_entity.id
_entity.type
_entity.pdbx_description
1 polymer ?
#
loop_
_entity_poly.entity_id
_entity_poly.type
_entity_poly.pdbx_seq_one_letter_code
_entity_poly.pdbx_strand_id
1 'polypeptide(L)' 'MNRLAALIAFLVLAGFLVILAIEVPSLDLILVIVLTLGLAAYDFFGSTRKPRQ' A
#
# COMPACT_ATOMS: atom_id res chain seq x y z
N MET A 1 1.53 -11.37 12.83
CA MET A 1 2.34 -11.17 11.61
C MET A 1 3.51 -10.26 11.98
N ASN A 2 4.73 -10.59 11.55
CA ASN A 2 5.88 -9.72 11.83
C ASN A 2 5.64 -8.34 11.21
N ARG A 3 5.62 -7.29 12.05
CA ARG A 3 5.42 -5.90 11.61
C ARG A 3 6.47 -5.49 10.56
N LEU A 4 7.68 -6.03 10.70
CA LEU A 4 8.77 -5.85 9.73
C LEU A 4 8.42 -6.43 8.35
N ALA A 5 7.91 -7.67 8.31
CA ALA A 5 7.53 -8.31 7.06
C ALA A 5 6.38 -7.58 6.36
N ALA A 6 5.43 -7.09 7.14
CA ALA A 6 4.32 -6.31 6.61
C ALA A 6 4.82 -4.96 6.02
N LEU A 7 5.76 -4.29 6.67
CA LEU A 7 6.35 -3.02 6.18
C LEU A 7 7.07 -3.23 4.85
N ILE A 8 7.87 -4.30 4.77
CA ILE A 8 8.59 -4.67 3.55
C ILE A 8 7.59 -4.97 2.42
N ALA A 9 6.54 -5.75 2.69
CA ALA A 9 5.50 -6.03 1.70
C ALA A 9 4.81 -4.76 1.20
N PHE A 10 4.51 -3.81 2.09
CA PHE A 10 3.92 -2.52 1.72
C PHE A 10 4.87 -1.68 0.85
N LEU A 11 6.15 -1.62 1.20
CA LEU A 11 7.15 -0.88 0.41
C LEU A 11 7.35 -1.48 -0.98
N VAL A 12 7.42 -2.81 -1.09
CA VAL A 12 7.55 -3.50 -2.38
C VAL A 12 6.31 -3.25 -3.25
N LEU A 13 5.11 -3.35 -2.66
CA LEU A 13 3.86 -3.05 -3.35
C LEU A 13 3.83 -1.59 -3.83
N ALA A 14 4.14 -0.64 -2.96
CA ALA A 14 4.17 0.78 -3.28
C ALA A 14 5.18 1.10 -4.39
N GLY A 15 6.39 0.55 -4.31
CA GLY A 15 7.41 0.73 -5.35
C GLY A 15 6.96 0.21 -6.71
N PHE A 16 6.37 -0.99 -6.76
CA PHE A 16 5.82 -1.55 -7.99
C PHE A 16 4.70 -0.68 -8.59
N LEU A 17 3.74 -0.24 -7.77
CA LEU A 17 2.63 0.59 -8.25
C LEU A 17 3.08 1.96 -8.74
N VAL A 18 4.09 2.57 -8.11
CA VAL A 18 4.68 3.84 -8.58
C VAL A 18 5.30 3.67 -9.96
N ILE A 19 6.06 2.58 -10.19
CA ILE A 19 6.62 2.29 -11.52
C ILE A 19 5.51 2.14 -12.55
N LEU A 20 4.44 1.39 -12.22
CA LEU A 20 3.27 1.21 -13.08
C LEU A 20 2.59 2.53 -13.44
N ALA A 21 2.44 3.44 -12.48
CA ALA A 21 1.81 4.74 -12.69
C ALA A 21 2.63 5.65 -13.62
N ILE A 22 3.96 5.49 -13.64
CA ILE A 22 4.87 6.24 -14.51
C ILE A 22 4.88 5.65 -15.92
N GLU A 23 4.98 4.32 -16.03
CA GLU A 23 5.09 3.61 -17.30
C GLU A 23 3.75 3.59 -18.06
N VAL A 24 2.64 3.51 -17.34
CA VAL A 24 1.27 3.48 -17.90
C VAL A 24 0.46 4.64 -17.30
N PRO A 25 0.71 5.89 -17.71
CA PRO A 25 0.09 7.06 -17.11
C PRO A 25 -1.35 7.25 -17.61
N SER A 26 -2.28 6.45 -17.09
CA SER A 26 -3.71 6.62 -17.30
C SER A 26 -4.40 7.08 -16.02
N LEU A 27 -5.36 8.02 -16.16
CA LEU A 27 -6.02 8.67 -15.03
C LEU A 27 -6.77 7.68 -14.13
N ASP A 28 -7.42 6.69 -14.74
CA ASP A 28 -8.14 5.62 -14.06
C ASP A 28 -7.19 4.73 -13.22
N LEU A 29 -6.06 4.34 -13.79
CA LEU A 29 -5.04 3.54 -13.11
C LEU A 29 -4.47 4.29 -11.91
N ILE A 30 -4.07 5.55 -12.10
CA ILE A 30 -3.51 6.38 -11.02
C ILE A 30 -4.51 6.51 -9.88
N LEU A 31 -5.79 6.73 -10.19
CA LEU A 31 -6.85 6.88 -9.18
C LEU A 31 -7.03 5.57 -8.38
N VAL A 32 -7.05 4.42 -9.07
CA VAL A 32 -7.11 3.11 -8.41
C VAL A 32 -5.88 2.85 -7.54
N ILE A 33 -4.67 3.21 -8.02
CA ILE A 33 -3.43 3.07 -7.26
C ILE A 33 -3.47 3.89 -5.98
N VAL A 34 -3.87 5.16 -6.06
CA VAL A 34 -3.97 6.05 -4.91
C VAL A 34 -4.97 5.51 -3.88
N LEU A 35 -6.15 5.05 -4.34
CA LEU A 35 -7.15 4.47 -3.46
C LEU A 35 -6.63 3.20 -2.76
N THR A 36 -5.96 2.33 -3.53
CA THR A 36 -5.41 1.07 -3.03
C THR A 36 -4.30 1.30 -2.00
N LEU A 37 -3.37 2.20 -2.28
CA LEU A 37 -2.30 2.55 -1.34
C LEU A 37 -2.84 3.26 -0.09
N GLY A 38 -3.86 4.11 -0.23
CA GLY A 38 -4.53 4.76 0.90
C GLY A 38 -5.18 3.74 1.84
N LEU A 39 -5.92 2.77 1.27
CA LEU A 39 -6.54 1.69 2.05
C LEU A 39 -5.51 0.75 2.67
N ALA A 40 -4.48 0.37 1.92
CA ALA A 40 -3.40 -0.48 2.43
C ALA A 40 -2.63 0.19 3.56
N ALA A 41 -2.36 1.50 3.44
CA ALA A 41 -1.77 2.29 4.52
C ALA A 41 -2.69 2.36 5.75
N TYR A 42 -3.99 2.59 5.54
CA TYR A 42 -4.98 2.59 6.61
C TYR A 42 -5.02 1.26 7.37
N ASP A 43 -5.03 0.13 6.66
CA ASP A 43 -4.97 -1.19 7.27
C ASP A 43 -3.66 -1.41 8.03
N PHE A 44 -2.53 -0.92 7.49
CA PHE A 44 -1.23 -0.98 8.15
C PHE A 44 -1.21 -0.22 9.49
N PHE A 45 -1.72 1.01 9.51
CA PHE A 45 -1.82 1.83 10.72
C PHE A 45 -2.86 1.28 11.71
N GLY A 46 -4.00 0.80 11.22
CA GLY A 46 -5.07 0.19 12.03
C GLY A 46 -4.64 -1.13 12.68
N SER A 47 -3.94 -1.98 11.95
CA SER A 47 -3.34 -3.22 12.45
C SER A 47 -2.27 -2.97 13.51
N THR A 48 -1.53 -1.86 13.39
CA THR A 48 -0.55 -1.44 14.42
C THR A 48 -1.21 -0.97 15.72
N ARG A 49 -2.44 -0.44 15.65
CA ARG A 49 -3.22 0.06 16.81
C ARG A 49 -4.12 -0.97 17.47
N LYS A 50 -4.27 -2.18 16.94
CA LYS A 50 -5.09 -3.22 17.57
C LYS A 50 -4.24 -4.00 18.59
N PRO A 51 -4.42 -3.81 19.91
CA PRO A 51 -4.04 -4.86 20.84
C PRO A 51 -5.00 -6.01 20.53
N ARG A 52 -4.49 -7.04 19.85
CA ARG A 52 -5.19 -8.30 19.74
C ARG A 52 -5.15 -8.89 21.15
N GLN A 53 -6.31 -8.89 21.83
CA GLN A 53 -6.55 -9.83 22.92
C GLN A 53 -6.23 -11.25 22.46
#